data_AF-A0A8T7HW01-F1
#
_entry.id   AF-A0A8T7HW01-F1
#
_cell.length_a   1.000
_cell.length_b   1.000
_cell.length_c   1.000
_cell.angle_alpha   90.00
_cell.angle_beta   90.00
_cell.angle_gamma   90.00
#
_symmetry.space_group_name_H-M   'P 1'
#
loop_
_entity.id
_entity.type
_entity.pdbx_description
1 polymer ?
#
loop_
_entity_poly.entity_id
_entity_poly.type
_entity_poly.pdbx_seq_one_letter_code
_entity_poly.pdbx_strand_id
1 'polypeptide(L)'
;YIKKEDVKISITGLNPKDYGNEESFFIKDGIQEDILATYKDYEGNVIKATDIIVSFPGLSFKSKLSGNQPFPVQADVCYKYKTEAVSTGCIRKDPQLTNTKAVCVVNEEKKVFNSGAPVQVTSFLEQPSGTDKIRYLITIKHVGSGDVYSPATKCADKTVKNRVHVKIESSVTDLECVGFIGAAGKEGDVILRDGEYTFRCSQQKSSELDFEDRIVMTMTYDYLESVSTSVLVKKSS
;
A
#
# COMPACT_ATOMS: atom_id res chain seq x y z
N TYR A 1 -5.43 -10.70 4.59
CA TYR A 1 -4.38 -11.73 4.65
C TYR A 1 -3.50 -11.59 3.42
N ILE A 2 -2.26 -12.05 3.49
CA ILE A 2 -1.30 -12.07 2.38
C ILE A 2 -1.07 -13.53 2.03
N LYS A 3 -1.15 -13.87 0.74
CA LYS A 3 -0.93 -15.24 0.29
C LYS A 3 0.53 -15.60 0.39
N LYS A 4 0.82 -16.84 0.77
CA LYS A 4 2.19 -17.32 0.95
C LYS A 4 3.05 -17.19 -0.30
N GLU A 5 2.49 -17.35 -1.49
CA GLU A 5 3.19 -17.22 -2.78
C GLU A 5 3.51 -15.77 -3.19
N ASP A 6 2.82 -14.80 -2.59
CA ASP A 6 2.97 -13.36 -2.86
C ASP A 6 4.05 -12.71 -1.97
N VAL A 7 4.75 -13.51 -1.16
CA VAL A 7 5.82 -13.06 -0.27
C VAL A 7 7.17 -13.41 -0.88
N LYS A 8 8.13 -12.49 -0.86
CA LYS A 8 9.53 -12.74 -1.19
C LYS A 8 10.41 -12.27 -0.04
N ILE A 9 11.34 -13.11 0.38
CA ILE A 9 12.28 -12.80 1.46
C ILE A 9 13.70 -12.91 0.91
N SER A 10 14.55 -11.94 1.23
CA SER A 10 15.98 -12.04 0.95
C SER A 10 16.83 -11.64 2.14
N ILE A 11 17.97 -12.31 2.31
CA ILE A 11 19.00 -11.95 3.27
C ILE A 11 20.20 -11.39 2.51
N THR A 12 20.67 -10.22 2.89
CA THR A 12 21.86 -9.57 2.34
C THR A 12 22.88 -9.22 3.43
N GLY A 13 24.09 -8.86 3.03
CA GLY A 13 25.21 -8.57 3.96
C GLY A 13 26.09 -9.78 4.30
N LEU A 14 25.72 -10.97 3.83
CA LEU A 14 26.52 -12.20 3.91
C LEU A 14 26.99 -12.60 2.51
N ASN A 15 28.30 -12.81 2.33
CA ASN A 15 28.86 -13.33 1.09
C ASN A 15 28.56 -14.84 0.96
N PRO A 16 27.77 -15.29 -0.03
CA PRO A 16 27.35 -16.70 -0.14
C PRO A 16 28.50 -17.70 -0.12
N LYS A 17 29.63 -17.35 -0.74
CA LYS A 17 30.83 -18.21 -0.83
C LYS A 17 31.44 -18.50 0.54
N ASP A 18 31.40 -17.54 1.47
CA ASP A 18 31.93 -17.73 2.82
C ASP A 18 31.12 -18.73 3.65
N TYR A 19 29.90 -19.05 3.21
CA TYR A 19 29.00 -20.01 3.83
C TYR A 19 28.85 -21.31 3.01
N GLY A 20 29.53 -21.40 1.85
CA GLY A 20 29.44 -22.54 0.94
C GLY A 20 28.06 -22.68 0.30
N ASN A 21 27.37 -21.56 0.08
CA ASN A 21 26.04 -21.50 -0.53
C ASN A 21 26.07 -20.62 -1.79
N GLU A 22 25.06 -20.81 -2.65
CA GLU A 22 24.80 -19.94 -3.81
C GLU A 22 23.91 -18.75 -3.40
N GLU A 23 23.85 -17.69 -4.23
CA GLU A 23 22.99 -16.52 -3.97
C GLU A 23 21.52 -16.89 -3.78
N SER A 24 21.02 -17.87 -4.55
CA SER A 24 19.65 -18.35 -4.47
C SER A 24 19.29 -18.95 -3.11
N PHE A 25 20.26 -19.41 -2.31
CA PHE A 25 20.01 -19.89 -0.95
C PHE A 25 19.47 -18.77 -0.04
N PHE A 26 19.91 -17.53 -0.26
CA PHE A 26 19.55 -16.36 0.54
C PHE A 26 18.25 -15.70 0.08
N ILE A 27 17.58 -16.26 -0.93
CA ILE A 27 16.34 -15.75 -1.49
C ILE A 27 15.27 -16.83 -1.38
N LYS A 28 14.13 -16.48 -0.81
CA LYS A 28 12.94 -17.33 -0.78
C LYS A 28 11.79 -16.63 -1.48
N ASP A 29 11.34 -17.25 -2.57
CA ASP A 29 10.06 -16.95 -3.18
C ASP A 29 8.99 -17.79 -2.52
N GLY A 30 8.16 -17.13 -1.74
CA GLY A 30 7.09 -17.70 -0.96
C GLY A 30 7.50 -18.18 0.44
N ILE A 31 6.47 -18.40 1.26
CA ILE A 31 6.58 -18.91 2.63
C ILE A 31 5.69 -20.16 2.81
N GLN A 32 5.69 -20.74 4.02
CA GLN A 32 4.99 -22.01 4.28
C GLN A 32 3.46 -21.85 4.33
N GLU A 33 3.00 -20.73 4.87
CA GLU A 33 1.59 -20.46 5.14
C GLU A 33 1.23 -18.98 4.90
N ASP A 34 -0.06 -18.71 4.73
CA ASP A 34 -0.55 -17.35 4.48
C ASP A 34 -0.39 -16.47 5.72
N ILE A 35 -0.03 -15.21 5.51
CA ILE A 35 0.04 -14.23 6.60
C ILE A 35 -1.36 -13.73 6.92
N LEU A 36 -1.86 -14.06 8.11
CA LEU A 36 -3.15 -13.57 8.58
C LEU A 36 -3.06 -12.10 8.98
N ALA A 37 -4.16 -11.37 8.81
CA ALA A 37 -4.22 -9.97 9.23
C ALA A 37 -4.45 -9.87 10.73
N THR A 38 -3.78 -8.92 11.39
CA THR A 38 -4.20 -8.47 12.71
C THR A 38 -5.45 -7.61 12.54
N TYR A 39 -6.51 -7.89 13.29
CA TYR A 39 -7.78 -7.17 13.19
C TYR A 39 -8.34 -6.82 14.57
N LYS A 40 -9.30 -5.89 14.59
CA LYS A 40 -10.07 -5.56 15.79
C LYS A 40 -11.43 -6.26 15.72
N ASP A 41 -11.87 -6.87 16.82
CA ASP A 41 -13.23 -7.39 16.93
C ASP A 41 -14.26 -6.27 17.19
N TYR A 42 -15.53 -6.64 17.32
CA TYR A 42 -16.63 -5.70 17.56
C TYR A 42 -16.59 -5.07 18.96
N GLU A 43 -15.82 -5.62 19.88
CA GLU A 43 -15.57 -5.08 21.22
C GLU A 43 -14.31 -4.17 21.25
N GLY A 44 -13.61 -4.06 20.12
CA GLY A 44 -12.42 -3.24 19.96
C GLY A 44 -11.12 -3.93 20.39
N ASN A 45 -11.14 -5.21 20.75
CA ASN A 45 -9.95 -5.96 21.11
C ASN A 45 -9.10 -6.24 19.87
N VAL A 46 -7.78 -6.11 19.99
CA VAL A 46 -6.83 -6.41 18.90
C VAL A 46 -6.52 -7.91 18.90
N ILE A 47 -6.99 -8.63 17.89
CA ILE A 47 -6.65 -10.02 17.63
C ILE A 47 -5.40 -10.05 16.76
N LYS A 48 -4.26 -10.33 17.38
CA LYS A 48 -2.97 -10.44 16.69
C LYS A 48 -2.90 -11.71 15.85
N ALA A 49 -2.34 -11.58 14.66
CA ALA A 49 -1.95 -12.73 13.85
C ALA A 49 -0.72 -13.43 14.47
N THR A 50 -0.56 -14.72 14.17
CA THR A 50 0.63 -15.49 14.54
C THR A 50 1.82 -15.08 13.70
N ASP A 51 3.00 -15.03 14.32
CA ASP A 51 4.26 -14.79 13.63
C ASP A 51 4.65 -16.00 12.77
N ILE A 52 5.10 -15.76 11.54
CA ILE A 52 5.58 -16.81 10.64
C ILE A 52 7.11 -16.79 10.66
N ILE A 53 7.72 -17.91 11.03
CA ILE A 53 9.17 -18.05 11.13
C ILE A 53 9.73 -18.60 9.83
N VAL A 54 10.66 -17.87 9.21
CA VAL A 54 11.34 -18.28 7.99
C VAL A 54 12.82 -18.55 8.28
N SER A 55 13.20 -19.83 8.23
CA SER A 55 14.55 -20.28 8.60
C SER A 55 15.47 -20.50 7.40
N PHE A 56 16.73 -20.10 7.49
CA PHE A 56 17.79 -20.39 6.50
C PHE A 56 18.80 -21.39 7.10
N PRO A 57 18.46 -22.70 7.13
CA PRO A 57 19.31 -23.71 7.76
C PRO A 57 20.60 -23.94 6.96
N GLY A 58 21.73 -24.14 7.64
CA GLY A 58 23.02 -24.40 6.98
C GLY A 58 23.91 -23.17 6.78
N LEU A 59 23.57 -22.04 7.42
CA LEU A 59 24.43 -20.86 7.50
C LEU A 59 25.59 -21.07 8.48
N SER A 60 26.56 -21.90 8.10
CA SER A 60 27.82 -22.08 8.83
C SER A 60 28.96 -21.46 8.05
N PHE A 61 29.68 -20.52 8.68
CA PHE A 61 30.86 -19.89 8.09
C PHE A 61 31.95 -20.95 7.83
N LYS A 62 32.45 -21.02 6.59
CA LYS A 62 33.36 -22.08 6.12
C LYS A 62 34.83 -21.69 6.22
N SER A 63 35.12 -20.40 6.18
CA SER A 63 36.49 -19.88 6.21
C SER A 63 37.02 -19.77 7.64
N LYS A 64 38.35 -19.76 7.80
CA LYS A 64 38.95 -19.47 9.10
C LYS A 64 38.89 -17.97 9.39
N LEU A 65 38.40 -17.60 10.56
CA LEU A 65 38.45 -16.23 11.04
C LEU A 65 39.69 -16.02 11.93
N SER A 66 40.34 -14.87 11.79
CA SER A 66 41.43 -14.46 12.66
C SER A 66 40.95 -14.15 14.08
N GLY A 67 39.68 -13.75 14.23
CA GLY A 67 39.00 -13.45 15.50
C GLY A 67 37.48 -13.40 15.31
N ASN A 68 36.73 -13.14 16.39
CA ASN A 68 35.29 -12.93 16.27
C ASN A 68 35.02 -11.67 15.44
N GLN A 69 34.13 -11.78 14.46
CA GLN A 69 33.85 -10.67 13.56
C GLN A 69 32.34 -10.44 13.45
N PRO A 70 31.87 -9.19 13.65
CA PRO A 70 30.48 -8.83 13.38
C PRO A 70 30.26 -8.67 11.88
N PHE A 71 29.13 -9.19 11.39
CA PHE A 71 28.67 -9.00 10.01
C PHE A 71 27.30 -8.31 10.04
N PRO A 72 27.13 -7.21 9.29
CA PRO A 72 25.80 -6.63 9.12
C PRO A 72 24.97 -7.57 8.26
N VAL A 73 23.78 -7.92 8.75
CA VAL A 73 22.81 -8.75 8.05
C VAL A 73 21.54 -7.94 7.89
N GLN A 74 21.04 -7.85 6.68
CA GLN A 74 19.76 -7.21 6.38
C GLN A 74 18.79 -8.27 5.86
N ALA A 75 17.61 -8.32 6.45
CA ALA A 75 16.50 -9.13 5.97
C ALA A 75 15.48 -8.20 5.31
N ASP A 76 15.14 -8.52 4.08
CA ASP A 76 14.17 -7.81 3.25
C ASP A 76 12.95 -8.72 3.05
N VAL A 77 11.76 -8.19 3.31
CA VAL A 77 10.49 -8.86 3.07
C VAL A 77 9.67 -8.01 2.12
N CYS A 78 9.39 -8.55 0.93
CA CYS A 78 8.49 -7.96 -0.04
C CYS A 78 7.18 -8.73 -0.08
N TYR A 79 6.05 -8.03 -0.03
CA TYR A 79 4.73 -8.66 -0.11
C TYR A 79 3.69 -7.73 -0.72
N LYS A 80 2.67 -8.32 -1.33
CA LYS A 80 1.54 -7.58 -1.88
C LYS A 80 0.67 -7.02 -0.77
N TYR A 81 0.42 -5.72 -0.82
CA TYR A 81 -0.52 -5.01 0.06
C TYR A 81 -1.75 -4.55 -0.71
N LYS A 82 -2.88 -4.47 0.00
CA LYS A 82 -4.08 -3.78 -0.45
C LYS A 82 -4.56 -2.84 0.64
N THR A 83 -4.60 -1.54 0.35
CA THR A 83 -5.32 -0.57 1.17
C THR A 83 -6.73 -0.44 0.64
N GLU A 84 -7.71 -0.58 1.51
CA GLU A 84 -9.07 -0.11 1.27
C GLU A 84 -9.30 1.19 2.06
N ALA A 85 -9.88 2.17 1.40
CA ALA A 85 -10.34 3.42 2.00
C ALA A 85 -11.78 3.71 1.56
N VAL A 86 -12.56 4.31 2.45
CA VAL A 86 -13.96 4.69 2.18
C VAL A 86 -14.16 6.14 2.53
N SER A 87 -14.83 6.86 1.64
CA SER A 87 -15.36 8.21 1.88
C SER A 87 -16.80 8.29 1.38
N THR A 88 -17.44 9.39 1.66
CA THR A 88 -18.81 9.68 1.22
C THR A 88 -18.81 10.94 0.36
N GLY A 89 -19.23 10.80 -0.90
CA GLY A 89 -19.45 11.91 -1.82
C GLY A 89 -20.89 12.39 -1.75
N CYS A 90 -21.12 13.67 -1.93
CA CYS A 90 -22.43 14.29 -1.98
C CYS A 90 -22.90 14.38 -3.44
N ILE A 91 -24.05 13.80 -3.75
CA ILE A 91 -24.71 13.92 -5.03
C ILE A 91 -25.86 14.89 -4.87
N ARG A 92 -25.93 15.92 -5.74
CA ARG A 92 -26.95 16.95 -5.65
C ARG A 92 -27.52 17.34 -6.99
N LYS A 93 -28.80 17.72 -6.97
CA LYS A 93 -29.48 18.32 -8.11
C LYS A 93 -28.87 19.66 -8.53
N ASP A 94 -28.46 20.46 -7.55
CA ASP A 94 -27.72 21.72 -7.74
C ASP A 94 -26.43 21.70 -6.90
N PRO A 95 -25.26 21.47 -7.52
CA PRO A 95 -23.99 21.40 -6.81
C PRO A 95 -23.50 22.76 -6.28
N GLN A 96 -24.08 23.88 -6.72
CA GLN A 96 -23.69 25.23 -6.27
C GLN A 96 -24.42 25.67 -5.01
N LEU A 97 -25.47 24.95 -4.59
CA LEU A 97 -26.29 25.35 -3.46
C LEU A 97 -25.52 25.19 -2.14
N THR A 98 -25.16 26.28 -1.47
CA THR A 98 -24.39 26.26 -0.21
C THR A 98 -25.25 26.14 1.06
N ASN A 99 -26.53 25.76 0.93
CA ASN A 99 -27.47 25.71 2.04
C ASN A 99 -27.11 24.59 3.05
N THR A 100 -26.92 24.97 4.32
CA THR A 100 -26.58 24.05 5.42
C THR A 100 -27.73 23.14 5.87
N LYS A 101 -28.96 23.36 5.37
CA LYS A 101 -30.11 22.46 5.58
C LYS A 101 -30.23 21.35 4.53
N ALA A 102 -29.27 21.22 3.61
CA ALA A 102 -29.26 20.19 2.59
C ALA A 102 -28.94 18.79 3.17
N VAL A 103 -29.25 17.74 2.41
CA VAL A 103 -28.96 16.34 2.78
C VAL A 103 -27.46 16.11 2.98
N CYS A 104 -26.64 16.76 2.17
CA CYS A 104 -25.19 16.79 2.29
C CYS A 104 -24.63 18.11 1.73
N VAL A 105 -23.44 18.49 2.18
CA VAL A 105 -22.78 19.75 1.79
C VAL A 105 -21.73 19.47 0.73
N VAL A 106 -21.77 20.25 -0.36
CA VAL A 106 -20.72 20.27 -1.39
C VAL A 106 -19.72 21.38 -1.04
N ASN A 107 -18.46 21.25 -1.47
CA ASN A 107 -17.35 22.17 -1.13
C ASN A 107 -16.76 21.97 0.27
N GLU A 108 -16.55 20.72 0.69
CA GLU A 108 -15.96 20.39 1.98
C GLU A 108 -14.97 19.23 1.92
N GLU A 109 -14.10 19.16 2.91
CA GLU A 109 -13.24 18.02 3.17
C GLU A 109 -14.09 16.89 3.75
N LYS A 110 -14.18 15.77 3.04
CA LYS A 110 -14.92 14.59 3.50
C LYS A 110 -14.03 13.74 4.39
N LYS A 111 -14.66 13.14 5.41
CA LYS A 111 -13.98 12.20 6.29
C LYS A 111 -13.66 10.92 5.54
N VAL A 112 -12.40 10.49 5.64
CA VAL A 112 -11.92 9.25 5.04
C VAL A 112 -11.62 8.22 6.12
N PHE A 113 -12.02 6.97 5.87
CA PHE A 113 -11.71 5.83 6.71
C PHE A 113 -10.76 4.90 5.97
N ASN A 114 -9.55 4.76 6.47
CA ASN A 114 -8.53 3.87 5.89
C ASN A 114 -8.44 2.56 6.67
N SER A 115 -8.16 1.48 5.96
CA SER A 115 -7.53 0.28 6.55
C SER A 115 -6.11 0.61 7.03
N GLY A 116 -5.57 -0.16 7.97
CA GLY A 116 -4.28 0.09 8.64
C GLY A 116 -3.02 -0.09 7.77
N ALA A 117 -3.13 0.13 6.46
CA ALA A 117 -2.10 -0.06 5.47
C ALA A 117 -1.13 1.15 5.38
N PRO A 118 0.08 0.97 4.85
CA PRO A 118 1.10 2.02 4.78
C PRO A 118 0.87 3.09 3.70
N VAL A 119 0.06 2.84 2.68
CA VAL A 119 -0.43 3.89 1.75
C VAL A 119 -1.87 4.20 2.12
N GLN A 120 -2.17 5.46 2.44
CA GLN A 120 -3.47 5.90 2.93
C GLN A 120 -4.01 7.04 2.09
N VAL A 121 -5.33 7.16 1.98
CA VAL A 121 -5.99 8.38 1.50
C VAL A 121 -6.01 9.38 2.65
N THR A 122 -5.30 10.50 2.49
CA THR A 122 -5.15 11.55 3.52
C THR A 122 -6.10 12.72 3.34
N SER A 123 -6.58 12.94 2.11
CA SER A 123 -7.55 13.98 1.80
C SER A 123 -8.55 13.50 0.76
N PHE A 124 -9.80 13.89 0.97
CA PHE A 124 -10.89 13.75 0.02
C PHE A 124 -11.65 15.08 0.02
N LEU A 125 -11.24 15.99 -0.86
CA LEU A 125 -11.86 17.30 -0.99
C LEU A 125 -12.90 17.28 -2.10
N GLU A 126 -14.14 17.54 -1.74
CA GLU A 126 -15.25 17.67 -2.68
C GLU A 126 -15.47 19.14 -3.04
N GLN A 127 -15.65 19.45 -4.32
CA GLN A 127 -15.88 20.82 -4.81
C GLN A 127 -16.87 20.84 -5.98
N PRO A 128 -17.67 21.91 -6.12
CA PRO A 128 -18.43 22.11 -7.34
C PRO A 128 -17.48 22.44 -8.50
N SER A 129 -17.80 21.95 -9.70
CA SER A 129 -17.01 22.16 -10.90
C SER A 129 -17.92 22.50 -12.08
N GLY A 130 -18.17 23.80 -12.28
CA GLY A 130 -19.16 24.26 -13.25
C GLY A 130 -20.57 24.29 -12.66
N THR A 131 -21.58 24.17 -13.52
CA THR A 131 -23.00 24.23 -13.11
C THR A 131 -23.58 22.86 -12.78
N ASP A 132 -22.95 21.78 -13.25
CA ASP A 132 -23.54 20.44 -13.30
C ASP A 132 -22.55 19.33 -12.93
N LYS A 133 -21.36 19.65 -12.42
CA LYS A 133 -20.37 18.63 -12.03
C LYS A 133 -19.88 18.84 -10.61
N ILE A 134 -19.54 17.72 -10.00
CA ILE A 134 -18.83 17.66 -8.73
C ILE A 134 -17.45 17.10 -9.01
N ARG A 135 -16.45 17.67 -8.35
CA ARG A 135 -15.05 17.29 -8.45
C ARG A 135 -14.58 16.79 -7.10
N TYR A 136 -13.87 15.69 -7.12
CA TYR A 136 -13.17 15.15 -5.97
C TYR A 136 -11.66 15.30 -6.22
N LEU A 137 -10.97 15.96 -5.31
CA LEU A 137 -9.51 15.95 -5.23
C LEU A 137 -9.12 14.95 -4.15
N ILE A 138 -8.46 13.88 -4.55
CA ILE A 138 -8.15 12.76 -3.67
C ILE A 138 -6.65 12.67 -3.56
N THR A 139 -6.15 12.76 -2.34
CA THR A 139 -4.72 12.67 -2.03
C THR A 139 -4.43 11.35 -1.36
N ILE A 140 -3.49 10.60 -1.94
CA ILE A 140 -2.92 9.41 -1.33
C ILE A 140 -1.50 9.69 -0.87
N LYS A 141 -1.14 9.16 0.30
CA LYS A 141 0.15 9.35 0.93
C LYS A 141 0.68 8.04 1.49
N HIS A 142 1.97 7.80 1.30
CA HIS A 142 2.73 6.77 1.97
C HIS A 142 3.16 7.28 3.35
N VAL A 143 2.65 6.61 4.39
CA VAL A 143 2.86 6.93 5.81
C VAL A 143 3.64 5.84 6.55
N GLY A 144 3.99 4.75 5.87
CA GLY A 144 4.82 3.69 6.42
C GLY A 144 6.32 3.93 6.22
N SER A 145 7.15 3.08 6.82
CA SER A 145 8.61 3.18 6.78
C SER A 145 9.30 2.36 5.68
N GLY A 146 8.61 1.37 5.12
CA GLY A 146 9.09 0.56 3.99
C GLY A 146 8.93 1.25 2.64
N ASP A 147 9.37 0.59 1.58
CA ASP A 147 9.31 1.11 0.20
C ASP A 147 8.11 0.55 -0.57
N VAL A 148 7.52 1.38 -1.43
CA VAL A 148 6.37 1.02 -2.27
C VAL A 148 6.83 0.72 -3.69
N TYR A 149 6.27 -0.32 -4.31
CA TYR A 149 6.53 -0.73 -5.69
C TYR A 149 5.23 -1.04 -6.43
N SER A 150 5.26 -0.96 -7.76
CA SER A 150 4.18 -1.49 -8.59
C SER A 150 3.76 -2.89 -8.16
N PRO A 151 2.47 -3.22 -8.23
CA PRO A 151 1.98 -4.54 -7.89
C PRO A 151 2.58 -5.62 -8.82
N ALA A 152 2.70 -6.84 -8.30
CA ALA A 152 3.17 -8.03 -9.03
C ALA A 152 4.62 -7.91 -9.58
N THR A 153 5.46 -7.11 -8.92
CA THR A 153 6.89 -6.96 -9.24
C THR A 153 7.78 -7.67 -8.23
N LYS A 154 7.23 -8.10 -7.09
CA LYS A 154 7.97 -8.65 -5.95
C LYS A 154 9.14 -7.76 -5.54
N CYS A 155 8.94 -6.44 -5.64
CA CYS A 155 9.91 -5.40 -5.32
C CYS A 155 11.26 -5.55 -6.08
N ALA A 156 11.29 -6.28 -7.20
CA ALA A 156 12.53 -6.58 -7.92
C ALA A 156 12.99 -5.43 -8.81
N ASP A 157 12.05 -4.65 -9.34
CA ASP A 157 12.33 -3.58 -10.31
C ASP A 157 12.28 -2.20 -9.66
N LYS A 158 13.44 -1.53 -9.61
CA LYS A 158 13.57 -0.19 -9.04
C LYS A 158 12.97 0.91 -9.92
N THR A 159 12.75 0.65 -11.21
CA THR A 159 12.17 1.64 -12.14
C THR A 159 10.69 1.89 -11.89
N VAL A 160 10.04 0.97 -11.17
CA VAL A 160 8.63 1.01 -10.78
C VAL A 160 8.44 1.26 -9.29
N LYS A 161 9.47 1.79 -8.61
CA LYS A 161 9.39 2.29 -7.24
C LYS A 161 8.38 3.45 -7.14
N ASN A 162 7.75 3.57 -5.98
CA ASN A 162 6.72 4.55 -5.63
C ASN A 162 5.47 4.51 -6.50
N ARG A 163 5.24 3.41 -7.24
CA ARG A 163 4.04 3.25 -8.07
C ARG A 163 2.96 2.49 -7.30
N VAL A 164 1.74 3.02 -7.34
CA VAL A 164 0.56 2.43 -6.71
C VAL A 164 -0.52 2.29 -7.76
N HIS A 165 -1.18 1.14 -7.78
CA HIS A 165 -2.35 0.91 -8.61
C HIS A 165 -3.61 1.31 -7.83
N VAL A 166 -4.41 2.21 -8.37
CA VAL A 166 -5.61 2.76 -7.72
C VAL A 166 -6.85 2.32 -8.48
N LYS A 167 -7.88 1.87 -7.76
CA LYS A 167 -9.22 1.57 -8.28
C LYS A 167 -10.28 2.27 -7.43
N ILE A 168 -11.31 2.81 -8.08
CA ILE A 168 -12.37 3.56 -7.44
C ILE A 168 -13.73 2.97 -7.83
N GLU A 169 -14.56 2.73 -6.82
CA GLU A 169 -15.90 2.17 -6.96
C GLU A 169 -16.90 3.12 -6.31
N SER A 170 -17.98 3.40 -7.02
CA SER A 170 -19.04 4.34 -6.64
C SER A 170 -20.37 3.83 -7.21
N SER A 171 -21.52 4.18 -6.61
CA SER A 171 -22.81 3.79 -7.19
C SER A 171 -23.13 4.52 -8.50
N VAL A 172 -22.44 5.64 -8.72
CA VAL A 172 -22.59 6.50 -9.89
C VAL A 172 -21.71 6.01 -11.05
N THR A 173 -22.31 5.90 -12.24
CA THR A 173 -21.68 5.26 -13.40
C THR A 173 -20.73 6.18 -14.13
N ASP A 174 -20.97 7.49 -14.09
CA ASP A 174 -20.29 8.55 -14.84
C ASP A 174 -19.08 9.17 -14.14
N LEU A 175 -18.63 8.58 -13.02
CA LEU A 175 -17.40 8.99 -12.36
C LEU A 175 -16.19 8.74 -13.27
N GLU A 176 -15.45 9.80 -13.57
CA GLU A 176 -14.24 9.74 -14.38
C GLU A 176 -13.07 10.40 -13.65
N CYS A 177 -11.95 9.69 -13.54
CA CYS A 177 -10.76 10.20 -12.89
C CYS A 177 -9.60 10.41 -13.86
N VAL A 178 -8.83 11.45 -13.58
CA VAL A 178 -7.66 11.88 -14.34
C VAL A 178 -6.47 12.01 -13.42
N GLY A 179 -5.27 11.81 -13.96
CA GLY A 179 -4.01 11.77 -13.21
C GLY A 179 -3.37 10.37 -13.17
N PHE A 180 -4.03 9.35 -13.72
CA PHE A 180 -3.39 8.04 -13.88
C PHE A 180 -2.37 8.06 -15.03
N ILE A 181 -1.37 7.19 -14.94
CA ILE A 181 -0.39 6.97 -16.00
C ILE A 181 -1.11 6.38 -17.22
N GLY A 182 -1.10 7.10 -18.33
CA GLY A 182 -1.48 6.57 -19.64
C GLY A 182 -2.99 6.46 -19.93
N ALA A 183 -3.89 6.76 -18.98
CA ALA A 183 -5.33 6.78 -19.23
C ALA A 183 -6.13 7.61 -18.20
N ALA A 184 -7.39 7.88 -18.54
CA ALA A 184 -8.43 8.33 -17.62
C ALA A 184 -9.41 7.16 -17.36
N GLY A 185 -10.13 7.19 -16.25
CA GLY A 185 -11.10 6.15 -15.90
C GLY A 185 -11.31 6.02 -14.40
N LYS A 186 -11.74 4.84 -13.95
CA LYS A 186 -11.93 4.52 -12.52
C LYS A 186 -10.77 3.71 -11.93
N GLU A 187 -9.77 3.41 -12.74
CA GLU A 187 -8.65 2.56 -12.36
C GLU A 187 -7.39 2.98 -13.13
N GLY A 188 -6.24 2.91 -12.48
CA GLY A 188 -4.96 3.18 -13.10
C GLY A 188 -3.82 3.37 -12.11
N ASP A 189 -2.61 3.46 -12.64
CA ASP A 189 -1.41 3.63 -11.82
C ASP A 189 -1.10 5.10 -11.54
N VAL A 190 -0.53 5.37 -10.37
CA VAL A 190 0.01 6.69 -10.00
C VAL A 190 1.42 6.53 -9.44
N ILE A 191 2.22 7.61 -9.51
CA ILE A 191 3.56 7.66 -8.93
C ILE A 191 3.54 8.64 -7.76
N LEU A 192 3.81 8.14 -6.55
CA LEU A 192 3.98 8.95 -5.36
C LEU A 192 5.26 9.78 -5.49
N ARG A 193 5.12 11.10 -5.58
CA ARG A 193 6.24 12.05 -5.58
C ARG A 193 6.39 12.57 -4.16
N ASP A 194 7.58 12.44 -3.59
CA ASP A 194 7.83 12.74 -2.18
C ASP A 194 6.86 12.03 -1.22
N GLY A 195 6.46 10.80 -1.59
CA GLY A 195 5.54 9.97 -0.80
C GLY A 195 4.06 10.31 -0.97
N GLU A 196 3.68 11.24 -1.85
CA GLU A 196 2.30 11.69 -2.00
C GLU A 196 1.88 11.84 -3.47
N TYR A 197 0.58 11.68 -3.74
CA TYR A 197 0.00 11.96 -5.05
C TYR A 197 -1.46 12.41 -4.92
N THR A 198 -1.84 13.45 -5.67
CA THR A 198 -3.23 13.91 -5.76
C THR A 198 -3.75 13.69 -7.17
N PHE A 199 -4.83 12.93 -7.30
CA PHE A 199 -5.56 12.78 -8.55
C PHE A 199 -6.96 13.38 -8.42
N ARG A 200 -7.61 13.59 -9.57
CA ARG A 200 -8.92 14.25 -9.64
C ARG A 200 -9.94 13.32 -10.23
N CYS A 201 -11.06 13.15 -9.55
CA CYS A 201 -12.26 12.56 -10.13
C CYS A 201 -13.31 13.64 -10.38
N SER A 202 -14.10 13.46 -11.42
CA SER A 202 -15.25 14.30 -11.71
C SER A 202 -16.44 13.44 -12.03
N GLN A 203 -17.59 13.93 -11.61
CA GLN A 203 -18.87 13.27 -11.83
C GLN A 203 -19.84 14.32 -12.35
N GLN A 204 -20.59 13.99 -13.39
CA GLN A 204 -21.67 14.84 -13.86
C GLN A 204 -22.92 14.60 -13.02
N LYS A 205 -23.84 15.54 -13.13
CA LYS A 205 -25.17 15.42 -12.53
C LYS A 205 -25.85 14.17 -13.09
N SER A 206 -26.01 13.15 -12.25
CA SER A 206 -26.68 11.89 -12.60
C SER A 206 -28.05 11.73 -11.95
N SER A 207 -28.44 12.62 -11.02
CA SER A 207 -29.66 12.47 -10.22
C SER A 207 -30.41 13.79 -10.01
N GLU A 208 -31.73 13.68 -9.93
CA GLU A 208 -32.65 14.75 -9.48
C GLU A 208 -32.87 14.75 -7.96
N LEU A 209 -32.27 13.79 -7.26
CA LEU A 209 -32.31 13.64 -5.81
C LEU A 209 -30.95 14.02 -5.19
N ASP A 210 -31.00 14.61 -4.01
CA ASP A 210 -29.83 14.88 -3.17
C ASP A 210 -29.59 13.65 -2.26
N PHE A 211 -28.41 13.04 -2.31
CA PHE A 211 -28.04 11.89 -1.49
C PHE A 211 -26.53 11.76 -1.32
N GLU A 212 -26.13 10.93 -0.36
CA GLU A 212 -24.74 10.57 -0.12
C GLU A 212 -24.38 9.26 -0.85
N ASP A 213 -23.34 9.29 -1.68
CA ASP A 213 -22.78 8.12 -2.34
C ASP A 213 -21.54 7.61 -1.60
N ARG A 214 -21.47 6.28 -1.43
CA ARG A 214 -20.30 5.64 -0.83
C ARG A 214 -19.24 5.42 -1.90
N ILE A 215 -18.08 6.05 -1.72
CA ILE A 215 -16.95 5.93 -2.63
C ILE A 215 -15.90 5.04 -1.96
N VAL A 216 -15.64 3.90 -2.58
CA VAL A 216 -14.62 2.94 -2.15
C VAL A 216 -13.38 3.11 -3.01
N MET A 217 -12.24 3.29 -2.37
CA MET A 217 -10.95 3.45 -3.01
C MET A 217 -10.07 2.27 -2.61
N THR A 218 -9.49 1.59 -3.60
CA THR A 218 -8.58 0.47 -3.41
C THR A 218 -7.22 0.83 -3.97
N MET A 219 -6.18 0.72 -3.14
CA MET A 219 -4.79 0.90 -3.57
C MET A 219 -4.05 -0.43 -3.45
N THR A 220 -3.46 -0.90 -4.54
CA THR A 220 -2.71 -2.16 -4.60
C THR A 220 -1.26 -1.88 -5.00
N TYR A 221 -0.32 -2.47 -4.27
CA TYR A 221 1.11 -2.27 -4.45
C TYR A 221 1.88 -3.42 -3.81
N ASP A 222 3.13 -3.60 -4.21
CA ASP A 222 4.08 -4.42 -3.47
C ASP A 222 4.83 -3.54 -2.45
N TYR A 223 5.06 -4.06 -1.26
CA TYR A 223 5.65 -3.32 -0.14
C TYR A 223 6.90 -4.04 0.36
N LEU A 224 8.02 -3.32 0.43
CA LEU A 224 9.31 -3.81 0.89
C LEU A 224 9.62 -3.26 2.27
N GLU A 225 9.74 -4.15 3.24
CA GLU A 225 10.27 -3.83 4.57
C GLU A 225 11.66 -4.43 4.74
N SER A 226 12.54 -3.66 5.38
CA SER A 226 13.92 -4.05 5.62
C SER A 226 14.23 -3.92 7.10
N VAL A 227 14.89 -4.93 7.67
CA VAL A 227 15.44 -4.88 9.03
C VAL A 227 16.90 -5.29 9.00
N SER A 228 17.75 -4.51 9.67
CA SER A 228 19.18 -4.74 9.72
C SER A 228 19.63 -5.03 11.15
N THR A 229 20.46 -6.06 11.31
CA THR A 229 21.06 -6.46 12.59
C THR A 229 22.52 -6.86 12.39
N SER A 230 23.31 -6.87 13.46
CA SER A 230 24.70 -7.32 13.42
C SER A 230 24.80 -8.73 14.00
N VAL A 231 25.30 -9.68 13.21
CA VAL A 231 25.50 -11.07 13.63
C VAL A 231 26.98 -11.31 13.90
N LEU A 232 27.30 -11.75 15.11
CA LEU A 232 28.67 -12.09 15.50
C LEU A 232 29.02 -13.51 15.06
N VAL A 233 29.93 -13.64 14.08
CA VAL A 233 30.51 -14.94 13.74
C VAL A 233 31.71 -15.18 14.65
N LYS A 234 31.64 -16.26 15.42
CA LYS A 234 32.71 -16.64 16.33
C LYS A 234 33.78 -17.42 15.60
N LYS A 235 35.03 -17.17 15.95
CA LYS A 235 36.15 -18.00 15.53
C LYS A 235 35.92 -19.43 16.03
N SER A 236 35.91 -20.41 15.12
CA SER A 236 35.98 -21.81 15.52
C SER A 236 37.40 -22.09 16.04
N SER A 237 37.47 -22.68 17.24
CA SER A 237 38.72 -23.17 17.84
C SER A 237 39.22 -24.39 17.08
#